data_AF-A0A0F9WN26-F1
#
_entry.id   AF-A0A0F9WN26-F1
#
_cell.length_a   1.000
_cell.length_b   1.000
_cell.length_c   1.000
_cell.angle_alpha   90.00
_cell.angle_beta   90.00
_cell.angle_gamma   90.00
#
_symmetry.space_group_name_H-M   'P 1'
#
loop_
_entity.id
_entity.type
_entity.pdbx_description
1 polymer ?
#
loop_
_entity_poly.entity_id
_entity_poly.type
_entity_poly.pdbx_seq_one_letter_code
_entity_poly.pdbx_strand_id
1 'polypeptide(L)'
;MFGRHLQSKESRKILQFIKEIHLELPIKTLITDNGREFNNKSLDKFCTDNRIERQFSVPYYHQSNGRIEGANKTIRGGIKHAKKPIKSILAKIISGYNGTCHWGIGMTPNEAMKTSNRVEIPKHQDKYAEEFKRKKKNLVKCIKQEITFF
;
A
#
# COMPACT_ATOMS: atom_id res chain seq x y z
N MET A 1 -5.91 4.17 4.71
CA MET A 1 -4.68 4.69 4.08
C MET A 1 -4.30 5.99 4.76
N PHE A 2 -3.01 6.19 4.99
CA PHE A 2 -2.43 7.42 5.51
C PHE A 2 -1.59 8.08 4.42
N GLY A 3 -1.48 9.40 4.42
CA GLY A 3 -0.65 10.12 3.46
C GLY A 3 -0.39 11.55 3.90
N ARG A 4 0.83 12.02 3.62
CA ARG A 4 1.29 13.37 3.97
C ARG A 4 2.11 13.94 2.83
N HIS A 5 1.90 15.22 2.56
CA HIS A 5 2.80 15.96 1.67
C HIS A 5 4.08 16.31 2.42
N LEU A 6 5.20 15.68 2.03
CA LEU A 6 6.53 15.99 2.51
C LEU A 6 7.26 16.87 1.48
N GLN A 7 7.88 17.95 1.93
CA GLN A 7 8.66 18.84 1.07
C GLN A 7 10.01 18.24 0.65
N SER A 8 10.53 17.28 1.41
CA SER A 8 11.78 16.58 1.13
C SER A 8 11.70 15.11 1.55
N LYS A 9 12.50 14.26 0.90
CA LYS A 9 12.62 12.82 1.20
C LYS A 9 13.60 12.52 2.35
N GLU A 10 13.79 13.47 3.26
CA GLU A 10 14.70 13.30 4.39
C GLU A 10 14.19 12.22 5.35
N SER A 11 15.09 11.31 5.76
CA SER A 11 14.78 10.21 6.67
C SER A 11 14.15 10.68 7.99
N ARG A 12 14.53 11.86 8.49
CA ARG A 12 13.97 12.44 9.74
C ARG A 12 12.47 12.74 9.61
N LYS A 13 12.06 13.38 8.50
CA LYS A 13 10.65 13.73 8.26
C LYS A 13 9.81 12.49 8.03
N ILE A 14 10.37 11.49 7.35
CA ILE A 14 9.73 10.19 7.15
C ILE A 14 9.55 9.46 8.48
N LEU A 15 10.59 9.40 9.32
CA LEU A 15 10.52 8.78 10.64
C LEU A 15 9.47 9.46 11.52
N GLN A 16 9.43 10.80 11.52
CA GLN A 16 8.42 11.54 12.26
C GLN A 16 7.00 11.15 11.80
N PHE A 17 6.77 11.06 10.49
CA PHE A 17 5.48 10.64 9.96
C PHE A 17 5.11 9.21 10.36
N ILE A 18 6.06 8.28 10.32
CA ILE A 18 5.83 6.88 10.74
C ILE A 18 5.49 6.82 12.23
N LYS A 19 6.16 7.61 13.08
CA LYS A 19 5.85 7.70 14.51
C LYS A 19 4.43 8.15 14.76
N GLU A 20 3.99 9.20 14.06
CA GLU A 20 2.63 9.72 14.19
C GLU A 20 1.59 8.67 13.75
N ILE A 21 1.83 7.96 12.65
CA ILE A 21 0.96 6.84 12.24
C ILE A 21 0.95 5.74 13.30
N HIS A 22 2.10 5.39 13.89
CA HIS A 22 2.18 4.34 14.89
C HIS A 22 1.38 4.67 16.16
N LEU A 23 1.31 5.96 16.53
CA LEU A 23 0.47 6.44 17.64
C LEU A 23 -1.02 6.31 17.33
N GLU A 24 -1.44 6.64 16.10
CA GLU A 24 -2.83 6.48 15.67
C GLU A 24 -3.22 5.01 15.44
N LEU A 25 -2.26 4.21 14.95
CA LEU A 25 -2.45 2.81 14.60
C LEU A 25 -1.16 2.02 14.87
N PRO A 26 -1.14 1.15 15.91
CA PRO A 26 0.01 0.33 16.23
C PRO A 26 0.43 -0.55 15.05
N ILE A 27 1.59 -0.24 14.49
CA ILE A 27 2.22 -0.97 13.37
C ILE A 27 2.88 -2.22 13.93
N LYS A 28 2.58 -3.40 13.34
CA LYS A 28 3.25 -4.66 13.69
C LYS A 28 4.42 -4.98 12.78
N THR A 29 4.26 -4.75 11.47
CA THR A 29 5.27 -5.03 10.46
C THR A 29 5.38 -3.82 9.54
N LEU A 30 6.60 -3.36 9.28
CA LEU A 30 6.90 -2.24 8.39
C LEU A 30 7.70 -2.74 7.19
N ILE A 31 7.03 -2.81 6.04
CA ILE A 31 7.60 -3.23 4.76
C ILE A 31 7.97 -1.98 3.95
N THR A 32 9.25 -1.81 3.60
CA THR A 32 9.74 -0.67 2.78
C THR A 32 10.65 -1.15 1.67
N ASP A 33 10.86 -0.36 0.62
CA ASP A 33 11.96 -0.66 -0.32
C ASP A 33 13.33 -0.41 0.35
N ASN A 34 14.40 -0.81 -0.36
CA ASN A 34 15.79 -0.63 0.07
C ASN A 34 16.32 0.81 -0.13
N GLY A 35 15.44 1.82 -0.26
CA GLY A 35 15.81 3.22 -0.36
C GLY A 35 16.64 3.68 0.84
N ARG A 36 17.62 4.57 0.60
CA ARG A 36 18.49 5.12 1.66
C ARG A 36 17.68 5.88 2.71
N GLU A 37 16.56 6.47 2.32
CA GLU A 37 15.65 7.14 3.24
C GLU A 37 15.01 6.19 4.26
N PHE A 38 14.86 4.91 3.94
CA PHE A 38 14.29 3.87 4.79
C PHE A 38 15.34 2.96 5.42
N ASN A 39 16.54 2.91 4.85
CA ASN A 39 17.68 2.17 5.39
C ASN A 39 18.56 3.09 6.25
N ASN A 40 18.09 3.43 7.46
CA ASN A 40 18.83 4.27 8.40
C ASN A 40 18.69 3.78 9.85
N LYS A 41 19.73 4.05 10.66
CA LYS A 41 19.81 3.60 12.07
C LYS A 41 18.67 4.14 12.95
N SER A 42 18.16 5.34 12.66
CA SER A 42 17.09 5.95 13.47
C SER A 42 15.76 5.22 13.29
N LEU A 43 15.45 4.78 12.08
CA LEU A 43 14.26 3.99 11.78
C LEU A 43 14.39 2.56 12.30
N ASP A 44 15.59 1.99 12.22
CA ASP A 44 15.90 0.68 12.81
C ASP A 44 15.69 0.67 14.34
N LYS A 45 16.29 1.65 15.05
CA LYS A 45 16.09 1.84 16.49
C LYS A 45 14.61 1.98 16.84
N PHE A 46 13.87 2.81 16.10
CA PHE A 46 12.42 2.98 16.33
C PHE A 46 11.66 1.66 16.19
N CYS A 47 11.99 0.84 15.18
CA CYS A 47 11.32 -0.44 15.00
C CYS A 47 11.65 -1.41 16.13
N THR A 48 12.92 -1.51 16.54
CA THR A 48 13.37 -2.35 17.66
C THR A 48 12.71 -1.95 18.97
N ASP A 49 12.71 -0.67 19.31
CA ASP A 49 12.14 -0.14 20.56
C ASP A 49 10.62 -0.43 20.66
N ASN A 50 9.92 -0.45 19.51
CA ASN A 50 8.47 -0.66 19.44
C ASN A 50 8.09 -2.10 19.04
N ARG A 51 9.06 -3.03 18.97
CA ARG A 51 8.86 -4.43 18.55
C ARG A 51 8.14 -4.55 17.20
N ILE A 52 8.46 -3.65 16.28
CA ILE A 52 7.95 -3.63 14.91
C ILE A 52 8.88 -4.49 14.06
N GLU A 53 8.31 -5.49 13.39
CA GLU A 53 9.06 -6.31 12.44
C GLU A 53 9.41 -5.50 11.19
N ARG A 54 10.70 -5.40 10.88
CA ARG A 54 11.19 -4.69 9.69
C ARG A 54 11.37 -5.69 8.54
N GLN A 55 10.77 -5.38 7.39
CA GLN A 55 10.95 -6.16 6.17
C GLN A 55 11.27 -5.24 5.00
N PHE A 56 12.08 -5.72 4.08
CA PHE A 56 12.36 -5.02 2.84
C PHE A 56 11.60 -5.67 1.68
N SER A 57 10.89 -4.88 0.89
CA SER A 57 10.20 -5.38 -0.29
C SER A 57 11.23 -5.84 -1.32
N VAL A 58 11.06 -7.07 -1.80
CA VAL A 58 11.81 -7.53 -2.97
C VAL A 58 11.19 -6.91 -4.22
N PRO A 59 11.99 -6.61 -5.26
CA PRO A 59 11.52 -5.97 -6.50
C PRO A 59 10.35 -6.69 -7.20
N TYR A 60 10.11 -7.97 -6.86
CA TYR A 60 9.09 -8.82 -7.46
C TYR A 60 8.08 -9.37 -6.44
N TYR A 61 7.81 -8.71 -5.32
CA TYR A 61 6.68 -9.10 -4.46
C TYR A 61 5.35 -8.55 -5.02
N HIS A 62 4.81 -9.25 -6.01
CA HIS A 62 3.73 -8.78 -6.88
C HIS A 62 2.46 -8.36 -6.12
N GLN A 63 2.13 -9.02 -5.00
CA GLN A 63 0.88 -8.74 -4.28
C GLN A 63 0.93 -7.45 -3.44
N SER A 64 1.94 -7.28 -2.58
CA SER A 64 2.07 -6.03 -1.80
C SER A 64 2.40 -4.85 -2.71
N ASN A 65 3.24 -5.06 -3.73
CA ASN A 65 3.61 -3.99 -4.66
C ASN A 65 2.38 -3.56 -5.48
N GLY A 66 1.55 -4.48 -5.96
CA GLY A 66 0.33 -4.14 -6.72
C GLY A 66 -0.68 -3.28 -5.94
N ARG A 67 -0.84 -3.51 -4.63
CA ARG A 67 -1.73 -2.68 -3.78
C ARG A 67 -1.19 -1.28 -3.59
N ILE A 68 0.11 -1.15 -3.33
CA ILE A 68 0.80 0.13 -3.19
C ILE A 68 0.77 0.90 -4.52
N GLU A 69 1.00 0.22 -5.64
CA GLU A 69 0.90 0.78 -6.99
C GLU A 69 -0.49 1.32 -7.30
N GLY A 70 -1.54 0.56 -6.94
CA GLY A 70 -2.93 0.99 -7.08
C GLY A 70 -3.20 2.27 -6.30
N ALA A 71 -2.83 2.31 -5.01
CA ALA A 71 -2.98 3.49 -4.17
C ALA A 71 -2.20 4.70 -4.73
N ASN A 72 -0.95 4.47 -5.17
CA ASN A 72 -0.12 5.49 -5.80
C ASN A 72 -0.75 6.04 -7.09
N LYS A 73 -1.35 5.17 -7.91
CA LYS A 73 -2.06 5.58 -9.13
C LYS A 73 -3.26 6.45 -8.80
N THR A 74 -4.06 6.09 -7.79
CA THR A 74 -5.19 6.90 -7.32
C THR A 74 -4.75 8.28 -6.85
N ILE A 75 -3.69 8.36 -6.03
CA ILE A 75 -3.16 9.63 -5.53
C ILE A 75 -2.65 10.50 -6.68
N ARG A 76 -1.83 9.94 -7.58
CA ARG A 76 -1.27 10.67 -8.73
C ARG A 76 -2.38 11.16 -9.66
N GLY A 77 -3.38 10.33 -9.95
CA GLY A 77 -4.54 10.71 -10.75
C GLY A 77 -5.30 11.87 -10.12
N GLY A 78 -5.63 11.78 -8.83
CA GLY A 78 -6.36 12.83 -8.13
C GLY A 78 -5.60 14.16 -8.03
N ILE A 79 -4.27 14.13 -7.90
CA ILE A 79 -3.44 15.34 -7.88
C ILE A 79 -3.36 15.98 -9.26
N LYS A 80 -3.16 15.19 -10.33
CA LYS A 80 -3.01 15.71 -11.71
C LYS A 80 -4.19 16.55 -12.19
N HIS A 81 -5.41 16.20 -11.77
CA HIS A 81 -6.63 16.88 -12.22
C HIS A 81 -7.05 18.06 -11.34
N ALA A 82 -6.31 18.34 -10.26
CA ALA A 82 -6.75 19.29 -9.25
C ALA A 82 -5.95 20.61 -9.30
N LYS A 83 -6.66 21.75 -9.34
CA LYS A 83 -6.10 23.11 -9.39
C LYS A 83 -5.86 23.75 -8.00
N LYS A 84 -6.02 22.98 -6.93
CA LYS A 84 -5.95 23.44 -5.53
C LYS A 84 -4.56 23.16 -4.92
N PRO A 85 -4.23 23.66 -3.72
CA PRO A 85 -3.02 23.27 -3.03
C PRO A 85 -2.96 21.76 -2.76
N ILE A 86 -1.78 21.14 -2.95
CA ILE A 86 -1.60 19.69 -2.83
C ILE A 86 -2.08 19.14 -1.49
N LYS A 87 -1.84 19.88 -0.38
CA LYS A 87 -2.25 19.46 0.97
C LYS A 87 -3.77 19.24 1.09
N SER A 88 -4.59 20.15 0.57
CA SER A 88 -6.05 20.05 0.67
C SER A 88 -6.62 18.98 -0.26
N ILE A 89 -6.05 18.85 -1.46
CA ILE A 89 -6.41 17.79 -2.39
C ILE A 89 -6.08 16.43 -1.82
N LEU A 90 -4.88 16.27 -1.25
CA LEU A 90 -4.42 15.02 -0.69
C LEU A 90 -5.35 14.55 0.44
N ALA A 91 -5.74 15.45 1.35
CA ALA A 91 -6.72 15.13 2.39
C ALA A 91 -8.06 14.65 1.82
N LYS A 92 -8.56 15.30 0.76
CA LYS A 92 -9.79 14.87 0.07
C LYS A 92 -9.66 13.50 -0.58
N ILE A 93 -8.54 13.23 -1.26
CA ILE A 93 -8.27 11.93 -1.90
C ILE A 93 -8.19 10.83 -0.84
N ILE A 94 -7.47 11.06 0.25
CA ILE A 94 -7.31 10.08 1.34
C ILE A 94 -8.68 9.78 1.97
N SER A 95 -9.47 10.80 2.27
CA SER A 95 -10.81 10.63 2.81
C SER A 95 -11.71 9.83 1.86
N GLY A 96 -11.71 10.17 0.58
CA GLY A 96 -12.45 9.44 -0.45
C GLY A 96 -11.99 7.98 -0.57
N TYR A 97 -10.68 7.73 -0.59
CA TYR A 97 -10.11 6.38 -0.63
C TYR A 97 -10.54 5.55 0.58
N ASN A 98 -10.50 6.14 1.78
CA ASN A 98 -10.83 5.46 3.03
C ASN A 98 -12.33 5.21 3.21
N GLY A 99 -13.19 5.99 2.53
CA GLY A 99 -14.65 5.83 2.54
C GLY A 99 -15.22 5.03 1.37
N THR A 100 -14.41 4.67 0.36
CA THR A 100 -14.89 3.89 -0.80
C THR A 100 -14.59 2.41 -0.60
N CYS A 101 -15.50 1.53 -1.05
CA CYS A 101 -15.27 0.09 -1.02
C CYS A 101 -14.20 -0.31 -2.05
N HIS A 102 -13.25 -1.18 -1.66
CA HIS A 102 -12.22 -1.69 -2.56
C HIS A 102 -12.40 -3.18 -2.80
N TRP A 103 -12.46 -3.57 -4.07
CA TRP A 103 -12.67 -4.97 -4.47
C TRP A 103 -11.73 -5.98 -3.80
N GLY A 104 -10.43 -5.64 -3.68
CA GLY A 104 -9.43 -6.55 -3.12
C GLY A 104 -9.55 -6.80 -1.60
N ILE A 105 -10.35 -6.01 -0.88
CA ILE A 105 -10.64 -6.20 0.55
C ILE A 105 -12.12 -6.44 0.83
N GLY A 106 -13.01 -6.23 -0.15
CA GLY A 106 -14.45 -6.44 -0.02
C GLY A 106 -15.20 -5.38 0.80
N MET A 107 -14.49 -4.38 1.35
CA MET A 107 -15.06 -3.34 2.22
C MET A 107 -14.29 -2.03 2.09
N THR A 108 -14.67 -1.00 2.84
CA THR A 108 -13.90 0.25 2.92
C THR A 108 -12.66 0.07 3.82
N PRO A 109 -11.57 0.83 3.60
CA PRO A 109 -10.41 0.77 4.47
C PRO A 109 -10.75 1.12 5.91
N ASN A 110 -11.68 2.06 6.15
CA ASN A 110 -12.15 2.41 7.50
C ASN A 110 -12.85 1.25 8.21
N GLU A 111 -13.66 0.47 7.49
CA GLU A 111 -14.29 -0.73 8.04
C GLU A 111 -13.25 -1.83 8.31
N ALA A 112 -12.28 -1.99 7.42
CA ALA A 112 -11.19 -2.95 7.60
C ALA A 112 -10.31 -2.63 8.84
N MET A 113 -10.35 -1.39 9.34
CA MET A 113 -9.66 -1.04 10.59
C MET A 113 -10.34 -1.61 11.85
N LYS A 114 -11.66 -1.87 11.79
CA LYS A 114 -12.44 -2.34 12.94
C LYS A 114 -12.03 -3.76 13.32
N THR A 115 -11.85 -4.01 14.62
CA THR A 115 -11.43 -5.33 15.13
C THR A 115 -12.38 -6.46 14.74
N SER A 116 -13.69 -6.18 14.65
CA SER A 116 -14.73 -7.14 14.24
C SER A 116 -14.50 -7.70 12.83
N ASN A 117 -13.96 -6.90 11.91
CA ASN A 117 -13.87 -7.25 10.49
C ASN A 117 -12.51 -7.86 10.12
N ARG A 118 -11.57 -7.93 11.08
CA ARG A 118 -10.20 -8.42 10.83
C ARG A 118 -10.15 -9.85 10.30
N VAL A 119 -11.13 -10.69 10.65
CA VAL A 119 -11.21 -12.10 10.24
C VAL A 119 -11.63 -12.26 8.77
N GLU A 120 -12.31 -11.27 8.20
CA GLU A 120 -12.81 -11.33 6.81
C GLU A 120 -11.76 -10.87 5.80
N ILE A 121 -10.84 -9.99 6.21
CA ILE A 121 -9.81 -9.42 5.34
C ILE A 121 -8.94 -10.50 4.67
N PRO A 122 -8.41 -11.53 5.38
CA PRO A 122 -7.60 -12.58 4.75
C PRO A 122 -8.39 -13.36 3.69
N LYS A 123 -9.68 -13.65 3.93
CA LYS A 123 -10.53 -14.40 2.99
C LYS A 123 -10.66 -13.69 1.64
N HIS A 124 -10.79 -12.36 1.65
CA HIS A 124 -10.81 -11.56 0.43
C HIS A 124 -9.45 -11.51 -0.27
N GLN A 125 -8.35 -11.51 0.50
CA GLN A 125 -6.99 -11.54 -0.05
C GLN A 125 -6.71 -12.86 -0.76
N ASP A 126 -7.11 -13.99 -0.19
CA ASP A 126 -6.93 -15.31 -0.80
C ASP A 126 -7.71 -15.43 -2.11
N LYS A 127 -8.98 -15.00 -2.12
CA LYS A 127 -9.80 -14.95 -3.33
C LYS A 127 -9.16 -14.11 -4.42
N TYR A 128 -8.65 -12.93 -4.07
CA TYR A 128 -7.94 -12.06 -5.02
C TYR A 128 -6.67 -12.75 -5.55
N ALA A 129 -5.85 -13.35 -4.69
CA ALA A 129 -4.65 -14.07 -5.10
C ALA A 129 -4.96 -15.17 -6.13
N GLU A 130 -6.01 -15.95 -5.90
CA GLU A 130 -6.46 -17.01 -6.81
C GLU A 130 -7.00 -16.45 -8.14
N GLU A 131 -7.82 -15.40 -8.12
CA GLU A 131 -8.29 -14.76 -9.35
C GLU A 131 -7.14 -14.19 -10.20
N PHE A 132 -6.11 -13.65 -9.56
CA PHE A 132 -4.91 -13.16 -10.23
C PHE A 132 -4.09 -14.28 -10.86
N LYS A 133 -3.85 -15.38 -10.13
CA LYS A 133 -3.19 -16.58 -10.68
C LYS A 133 -3.96 -17.11 -11.90
N ARG A 134 -5.29 -17.17 -11.82
CA ARG A 134 -6.17 -17.59 -12.93
C ARG A 134 -6.04 -16.67 -14.14
N LYS A 135 -6.10 -15.35 -13.96
CA LYS A 135 -5.93 -14.37 -15.05
C LYS A 135 -4.56 -14.49 -15.71
N LYS A 136 -3.48 -14.64 -14.93
CA LYS A 136 -2.12 -14.84 -15.46
C LYS A 136 -2.01 -16.14 -16.26
N LYS A 137 -2.57 -17.24 -15.75
CA LYS A 137 -2.62 -18.53 -16.46
C LYS A 137 -3.38 -18.42 -17.78
N ASN A 138 -4.51 -17.73 -17.79
CA ASN A 138 -5.30 -17.51 -19.01
C ASN A 138 -4.58 -16.62 -20.02
N LEU A 139 -3.90 -15.56 -19.58
CA LEU A 139 -3.09 -14.70 -20.45
C LEU A 139 -1.94 -15.49 -21.09
N VAL A 140 -1.21 -16.28 -20.30
CA VAL A 140 -0.14 -17.16 -20.82
C VAL A 140 -0.70 -18.20 -21.79
N LYS A 141 -1.89 -18.76 -21.52
CA LYS A 141 -2.57 -19.68 -22.44
C LYS A 141 -2.94 -18.99 -23.75
N CYS A 142 -3.47 -17.77 -23.71
CA CYS A 142 -3.85 -16.99 -24.89
C CYS A 142 -2.62 -16.68 -25.76
N ILE A 143 -1.55 -16.19 -25.13
CA ILE A 143 -0.27 -15.89 -25.81
C ILE A 143 0.32 -17.15 -26.43
N LYS A 144 0.30 -18.30 -25.73
CA LYS A 144 0.76 -19.57 -26.30
C LYS A 144 -0.09 -20.00 -27.49
N GLN A 145 -1.41 -19.79 -27.46
CA GLN A 145 -2.29 -20.11 -28.58
C GLN A 145 -2.06 -19.18 -29.79
N GLU A 146 -1.70 -17.92 -29.58
CA GLU A 146 -1.40 -16.95 -30.64
C GLU A 146 0.01 -17.12 -31.24
N ILE A 147 0.98 -17.62 -30.46
CA ILE A 147 2.37 -17.82 -30.91
C ILE A 147 2.62 -19.22 -31.48
N THR A 148 1.69 -20.17 -31.31
CA THR A 148 1.77 -21.49 -31.96
C THR A 148 1.20 -21.40 -33.39
N PHE A 149 1.91 -20.72 -34.29
CA PHE A 149 1.81 -20.99 -35.73
C PHE A 149 3.00 -21.88 -36.12
N PHE A 150 2.73 -22.84 -37.02
CA PHE A 150 3.62 -23.91 -37.51
C PHE A 150 5.06 -23.48 -37.79
#